data_AF-A0A975KCB0-F1
#
_entry.id   AF-A0A975KCB0-F1
#
_cell.length_a   1.000
_cell.length_b   1.000
_cell.length_c   1.000
_cell.angle_alpha   90.00
_cell.angle_beta   90.00
_cell.angle_gamma   90.00
#
_symmetry.space_group_name_H-M   'P 1'
#
loop_
_entity.id
_entity.type
_entity.pdbx_description
1 polymer ?
#
loop_
_entity_poly.entity_id
_entity_poly.type
_entity_poly.pdbx_seq_one_letter_code
_entity_poly.pdbx_strand_id
1 'polypeptide(L)'
;MRDTELAEAFLSNAYGFLEPDLTSLAISLELGLKSYLLHRGYSDDWNARHIRHDLRMALDLAVEEEFGGVTPALEALIDAFSPIYRELHLDRCLQAAEAPLVMIASEATRSMLDEISDAIHQ
;
A
#
# COMPACT_ATOMS: atom_id res chain seq x y z
N MET A 1 11.35 -15.96 9.87
CA MET A 1 10.86 -16.98 8.91
C MET A 1 9.93 -16.20 7.99
N ARG A 2 10.12 -16.26 6.67
CA ARG A 2 9.25 -15.55 5.72
C ARG A 2 7.88 -16.22 5.74
N ASP A 3 6.82 -15.44 5.88
CA ASP A 3 5.43 -15.93 5.91
C ASP A 3 4.79 -15.70 4.55
N THR A 4 5.20 -16.50 3.56
CA THR A 4 4.81 -16.33 2.16
C THR A 4 3.30 -16.48 1.96
N GLU A 5 2.66 -17.44 2.65
CA GLU A 5 1.21 -17.65 2.56
C GLU A 5 0.44 -16.42 3.07
N LEU A 6 0.89 -15.81 4.18
CA LEU A 6 0.28 -14.59 4.69
C LEU A 6 0.55 -13.39 3.79
N ALA A 7 1.75 -13.28 3.22
CA ALA A 7 2.07 -12.24 2.23
C ALA A 7 1.16 -12.35 1.00
N GLU A 8 0.95 -13.55 0.45
CA GLU A 8 0.02 -13.81 -0.66
C GLU A 8 -1.42 -13.45 -0.28
N ALA A 9 -1.86 -13.78 0.93
CA ALA A 9 -3.20 -13.42 1.41
C ALA A 9 -3.38 -11.89 1.50
N PHE A 10 -2.38 -11.16 2.01
CA PHE A 10 -2.40 -9.70 2.05
C PHE A 10 -2.41 -9.09 0.64
N LEU A 11 -1.62 -9.65 -0.29
CA LEU A 11 -1.59 -9.19 -1.68
C LEU A 11 -2.94 -9.42 -2.36
N SER A 12 -3.55 -10.59 -2.16
CA SER A 12 -4.88 -10.91 -2.69
C SER A 12 -5.93 -9.93 -2.17
N ASN A 13 -5.90 -9.63 -0.86
CA ASN A 13 -6.78 -8.62 -0.28
C ASN A 13 -6.52 -7.22 -0.84
N ALA A 14 -5.25 -6.84 -1.04
CA ALA A 14 -4.88 -5.55 -1.62
C ALA A 14 -5.53 -5.36 -3.00
N TYR A 15 -5.45 -6.36 -3.88
CA TYR A 15 -6.17 -6.34 -5.16
C TYR A 15 -7.69 -6.26 -5.02
N GLY A 16 -8.25 -6.87 -3.97
CA GLY A 16 -9.68 -6.78 -3.64
C GLY A 16 -10.14 -5.37 -3.26
N PHE A 17 -9.23 -4.51 -2.78
CA PHE A 17 -9.49 -3.10 -2.45
C PHE A 17 -9.05 -2.13 -3.55
N LEU A 18 -8.65 -2.62 -4.73
CA LEU A 18 -8.28 -1.77 -5.87
C LEU A 18 -9.54 -1.24 -6.59
N GLU A 19 -10.37 -0.52 -5.84
CA GLU A 19 -11.56 0.17 -6.32
C GLU A 19 -11.26 1.64 -6.61
N PRO A 20 -11.96 2.29 -7.56
CA PRO A 20 -11.72 3.68 -7.93
C PRO A 20 -12.35 4.65 -6.92
N ASP A 21 -11.94 4.54 -5.66
CA ASP A 21 -12.21 5.50 -4.60
C ASP A 21 -11.00 5.57 -3.67
N LEU A 22 -10.76 6.74 -3.07
CA LEU A 22 -9.51 6.97 -2.37
C LEU A 22 -9.38 6.16 -1.07
N THR A 23 -10.52 5.77 -0.45
CA THR A 23 -10.50 4.98 0.79
C THR A 23 -10.02 3.57 0.49
N SER A 24 -10.61 2.94 -0.52
CA SER A 24 -10.21 1.61 -0.97
C SER A 24 -8.76 1.62 -1.47
N LEU A 25 -8.34 2.65 -2.22
CA LEU A 25 -6.95 2.80 -2.65
C LEU A 25 -5.97 2.92 -1.47
N ALA A 26 -6.30 3.67 -0.41
CA ALA A 26 -5.44 3.76 0.77
C ALA A 26 -5.27 2.40 1.47
N ILE A 27 -6.36 1.63 1.59
CA ILE A 27 -6.33 0.26 2.15
C ILE A 27 -5.50 -0.66 1.23
N SER A 28 -5.70 -0.56 -0.08
CA SER A 28 -4.95 -1.32 -1.08
C SER A 28 -3.44 -1.05 -0.98
N LEU A 29 -3.03 0.21 -0.81
CA LEU A 29 -1.63 0.57 -0.61
C LEU A 29 -1.07 -0.02 0.68
N GLU A 30 -1.82 0.08 1.79
CA GLU A 30 -1.40 -0.47 3.08
C GLU A 30 -1.16 -1.98 3.00
N LEU A 31 -2.13 -2.71 2.46
CA LEU A 31 -2.07 -4.18 2.38
C LEU A 31 -0.97 -4.64 1.43
N GLY A 32 -0.79 -3.95 0.29
CA GLY A 32 0.29 -4.25 -0.66
C GLY A 32 1.66 -4.08 -0.02
N LEU A 33 1.94 -2.93 0.60
CA LEU A 33 3.24 -2.67 1.24
C LEU A 33 3.49 -3.63 2.41
N LYS A 34 2.48 -3.95 3.22
CA LYS A 34 2.60 -4.96 4.28
C LYS A 34 2.85 -6.36 3.73
N SER A 35 2.21 -6.73 2.62
CA SER A 35 2.49 -8.00 1.93
C SER A 35 3.96 -8.11 1.53
N TYR A 36 4.51 -7.05 0.92
CA TYR A 36 5.93 -7.01 0.57
C TYR A 36 6.82 -7.19 1.80
N LEU A 37 6.56 -6.46 2.88
CA LEU A 37 7.35 -6.56 4.11
C LEU A 37 7.23 -7.94 4.79
N LEU A 38 6.05 -8.57 4.78
CA LEU A 38 5.86 -9.95 5.23
C LEU A 38 6.75 -10.92 4.44
N HIS A 39 6.78 -10.75 3.11
CA HIS A 39 7.65 -11.54 2.24
C HIS A 39 9.14 -11.31 2.54
N ARG A 40 9.54 -10.09 2.94
CA ARG A 40 10.91 -9.75 3.37
C ARG A 40 11.24 -10.23 4.79
N GLY A 41 10.28 -10.81 5.50
CA GLY A 41 10.50 -11.47 6.80
C GLY A 41 10.07 -10.65 8.01
N TYR A 42 9.38 -9.53 7.81
CA TYR A 42 8.65 -8.84 8.88
C TYR A 42 7.47 -9.72 9.31
N SER A 43 7.05 -9.57 10.57
CA SER A 43 5.86 -10.26 11.07
C SER A 43 4.63 -9.35 10.99
N ASP A 44 3.46 -9.95 10.81
CA ASP A 44 2.20 -9.20 10.80
C ASP A 44 2.01 -8.40 12.09
N ASP A 45 2.32 -9.00 13.24
CA ASP A 45 2.26 -8.34 14.53
C ASP A 45 3.19 -7.10 14.62
N TRP A 46 4.39 -7.18 14.04
CA TRP A 46 5.29 -6.03 13.98
C TRP A 46 4.73 -4.93 13.08
N ASN A 47 4.26 -5.29 11.89
CA ASN A 47 3.64 -4.35 10.94
C ASN A 47 2.41 -3.66 11.57
N ALA A 48 1.54 -4.43 12.22
CA ALA A 48 0.34 -3.94 12.88
C ALA A 48 0.66 -3.01 14.07
N ARG A 49 1.78 -3.20 14.77
CA ARG A 49 2.16 -2.33 15.91
C ARG A 49 2.90 -1.07 15.50
N HIS A 50 3.81 -1.16 14.53
CA HIS A 50 4.75 -0.07 14.21
C HIS A 50 4.29 0.75 13.01
N ILE A 51 3.83 0.09 11.93
CA ILE A 51 3.38 0.78 10.71
C ILE A 51 1.94 1.26 10.87
N ARG A 52 1.03 0.39 11.35
CA ARG A 52 -0.42 0.68 11.45
C ARG A 52 -0.96 1.19 10.10
N HIS A 53 -1.42 2.43 10.04
CA HIS A 53 -1.97 3.10 8.86
C HIS A 53 -0.99 4.15 8.28
N ASP A 54 0.29 4.11 8.65
CA ASP A 54 1.30 5.04 8.15
C ASP A 54 1.87 4.52 6.83
N LEU A 55 1.28 4.97 5.71
CA LEU A 55 1.67 4.53 4.37
C LEU A 55 3.09 4.97 4.00
N ARG A 56 3.52 6.14 4.48
CA ARG A 56 4.87 6.67 4.25
C ARG A 56 5.90 5.77 4.92
N MET A 57 5.70 5.45 6.20
CA MET A 57 6.57 4.51 6.91
C MET A 57 6.61 3.13 6.23
N ALA A 58 5.47 2.63 5.74
CA ALA A 58 5.42 1.36 5.03
C ALA A 58 6.25 1.38 3.74
N LEU A 59 6.16 2.46 2.95
CA LEU A 59 6.92 2.62 1.71
C LEU A 59 8.42 2.77 1.98
N ASP A 60 8.79 3.59 2.96
CA ASP A 60 10.21 3.82 3.29
C ASP A 60 10.89 2.51 3.71
N LEU A 61 10.23 1.70 4.55
CA LEU A 61 10.71 0.37 4.92
C LEU A 61 10.79 -0.59 3.71
N ALA A 62 9.80 -0.55 2.81
CA ALA A 62 9.84 -1.37 1.60
C ALA A 62 11.05 -1.00 0.72
N VAL A 63 11.36 0.30 0.59
CA VAL A 63 12.54 0.79 -0.13
C VAL A 63 13.84 0.35 0.53
N GLU A 64 13.92 0.42 1.87
CA GLU A 64 15.06 -0.12 2.63
C GLU A 64 15.25 -1.63 2.39
N GLU A 65 14.15 -2.33 2.14
CA GLU A 65 14.11 -3.74 1.75
C GLU A 65 14.23 -3.98 0.24
N GLU A 66 14.76 -3.01 -0.50
CA GLU A 66 15.08 -3.10 -1.94
C GLU A 66 13.84 -3.11 -2.87
N PHE A 67 12.70 -2.57 -2.45
CA PHE A 67 11.56 -2.36 -3.33
C PHE A 67 11.88 -1.34 -4.43
N GLY A 68 11.91 -1.80 -5.69
CA GLY A 68 12.24 -0.98 -6.86
C GLY A 68 11.05 -0.28 -7.52
N GLY A 69 9.81 -0.61 -7.16
CA GLY A 69 8.58 -0.13 -7.81
C GLY A 69 8.15 1.30 -7.48
N VAL A 70 9.06 2.15 -7.00
CA VAL A 70 8.74 3.51 -6.60
C VAL A 70 8.67 4.42 -7.82
N THR A 71 7.47 4.92 -8.13
CA THR A 71 7.23 5.91 -9.18
C THR A 71 6.92 7.28 -8.58
N PRO A 72 7.14 8.39 -9.31
CA PRO A 72 6.76 9.72 -8.82
C PRO A 72 5.27 9.86 -8.50
N ALA A 73 4.41 9.13 -9.24
CA ALA A 73 2.97 9.10 -8.97
C ALA A 73 2.66 8.39 -7.66
N LEU A 74 3.34 7.27 -7.37
CA LEU A 74 3.20 6.55 -6.10
C LEU A 74 3.69 7.41 -4.92
N GLU A 75 4.85 8.06 -5.04
CA GLU A 75 5.35 8.95 -3.98
C GLU A 75 4.37 10.07 -3.66
N ALA A 76 3.88 10.77 -4.69
CA ALA A 76 2.91 11.84 -4.52
C ALA A 76 1.60 11.35 -3.88
N LEU A 77 1.16 10.14 -4.24
CA LEU A 77 -0.03 9.51 -3.67
C LEU A 77 0.17 9.21 -2.17
N ILE A 78 1.31 8.61 -1.81
CA ILE A 78 1.65 8.27 -0.42
C ILE A 78 1.76 9.54 0.44
N ASP A 79 2.39 10.60 -0.06
CA ASP A 79 2.48 11.88 0.66
C ASP A 79 1.11 12.52 0.89
N ALA A 80 0.21 12.42 -0.08
CA ALA A 80 -1.14 12.94 0.05
C ALA A 80 -1.97 12.13 1.06
N PHE A 81 -1.86 10.79 1.03
CA PHE A 81 -2.77 9.91 1.78
C PHE A 81 -2.28 9.61 3.19
N SER A 82 -0.98 9.43 3.41
CA SER A 82 -0.43 9.00 4.70
C SER A 82 -0.94 9.83 5.90
N PRO A 83 -0.90 11.18 5.90
CA PRO A 83 -1.38 11.96 7.05
C PRO A 83 -2.88 11.79 7.30
N ILE A 84 -3.69 11.73 6.23
CA ILE A 84 -5.15 11.61 6.30
C ILE A 84 -5.55 10.23 6.83
N TYR A 85 -4.90 9.19 6.29
CA TYR A 85 -5.20 7.80 6.60
C TYR A 85 -4.75 7.43 8.01
N ARG A 86 -3.58 7.91 8.44
CA ARG A 86 -3.05 7.71 9.79
C ARG A 86 -3.95 8.27 10.89
N GLU A 87 -4.61 9.40 10.65
CA GLU A 87 -5.55 10.01 11.60
C GLU A 87 -6.95 9.39 11.57
N LEU A 88 -7.17 8.34 10.75
CA LEU A 88 -8.47 7.69 10.54
C LEU A 88 -9.57 8.66 10.07
N HIS A 89 -9.18 9.78 9.43
CA HIS A 89 -10.09 10.79 8.89
C HIS A 89 -10.61 10.44 7.48
N LEU A 90 -10.58 9.16 7.11
CA LEU A 90 -11.05 8.62 5.83
C LEU A 90 -12.44 9.15 5.45
N ASP A 91 -13.35 9.19 6.42
CA ASP A 91 -14.74 9.61 6.21
C ASP A 91 -14.90 11.09 5.81
N ARG A 92 -13.90 11.95 6.07
CA ARG A 92 -14.03 13.41 5.91
C ARG A 92 -13.15 14.03 4.83
N CYS A 93 -12.07 13.39 4.40
CA CYS A 93 -11.13 13.99 3.44
C CYS A 93 -11.33 13.55 1.98
N LEU A 94 -12.03 12.44 1.72
CA LEU A 94 -11.90 11.73 0.44
C LEU A 94 -13.08 11.90 -0.52
N GLN A 95 -14.15 12.57 -0.11
CA GLN A 95 -15.31 12.89 -0.98
C GLN A 95 -15.05 14.02 -1.99
N ALA A 96 -13.86 14.64 -1.99
CA ALA A 96 -13.56 15.82 -2.79
C ALA A 96 -12.59 15.57 -3.96
N ALA A 97 -12.07 14.36 -4.16
CA ALA A 97 -11.17 14.11 -5.30
C ALA A 97 -11.92 14.07 -6.62
N GLU A 98 -11.34 14.73 -7.61
CA GLU A 98 -11.84 14.68 -8.98
C GLU A 98 -11.50 13.34 -9.64
N ALA A 99 -12.38 12.86 -10.53
CA ALA A 99 -12.22 11.58 -11.23
C ALA A 99 -10.84 11.35 -11.88
N PRO A 100 -10.16 12.36 -12.49
CA PRO A 100 -8.81 12.17 -13.03
C PRO A 100 -7.78 11.78 -11.97
N LEU A 101 -7.87 12.33 -10.75
CA LEU A 101 -6.94 12.01 -9.67
C LEU A 101 -7.15 10.57 -9.19
N VAL A 102 -8.40 10.13 -9.07
CA VAL A 102 -8.75 8.75 -8.69
C VAL A 102 -8.20 7.74 -9.70
N MET A 103 -8.27 8.05 -11.01
CA MET A 103 -7.70 7.19 -12.05
C MET A 103 -6.18 7.07 -11.93
N ILE A 104 -5.48 8.19 -11.79
CA ILE A 104 -4.01 8.20 -11.61
C ILE A 104 -3.62 7.41 -10.36
N ALA A 105 -4.34 7.60 -9.25
CA ALA A 105 -4.10 6.88 -8.02
C ALA A 105 -4.36 5.37 -8.16
N SER A 106 -5.40 4.98 -8.90
CA SER A 106 -5.71 3.57 -9.20
C SER A 106 -4.62 2.92 -10.04
N GLU A 107 -4.12 3.62 -11.06
CA GLU A 107 -3.04 3.14 -11.92
C GLU A 107 -1.72 2.99 -11.15
N ALA A 108 -1.35 3.99 -10.34
CA ALA A 108 -0.16 3.94 -9.51
C ALA A 108 -0.22 2.80 -8.48
N THR A 109 -1.38 2.63 -7.82
CA THR A 109 -1.60 1.55 -6.86
C THR A 109 -1.52 0.19 -7.55
N ARG A 110 -2.16 0.02 -8.70
CA ARG A 110 -2.09 -1.23 -9.49
C ARG A 110 -0.65 -1.57 -9.86
N SER A 111 0.09 -0.61 -10.41
CA SER A 111 1.48 -0.81 -10.82
C SER A 111 2.36 -1.24 -9.65
N MET A 112 2.13 -0.68 -8.46
CA MET A 112 2.83 -1.10 -7.24
C MET A 112 2.48 -2.54 -6.86
N LEU A 113 1.20 -2.91 -6.89
CA LEU A 113 0.78 -4.29 -6.56
C LEU A 113 1.35 -5.31 -7.55
N ASP A 114 1.39 -4.98 -8.83
CA ASP A 114 1.95 -5.86 -9.86
C ASP A 114 3.46 -6.10 -9.63
N GLU A 115 4.22 -5.04 -9.28
CA GLU A 115 5.63 -5.19 -8.90
C GLU A 115 5.81 -6.05 -7.63
N ILE A 116 4.96 -5.87 -6.62
CA ILE A 116 5.00 -6.67 -5.39
C ILE A 116 4.65 -8.14 -5.69
N SER A 117 3.66 -8.37 -6.56
CA SER A 117 3.31 -9.71 -7.04
C SER A 117 4.50 -10.37 -7.72
N ASP A 118 5.19 -9.66 -8.61
CA ASP A 118 6.36 -10.18 -9.30
C ASP A 118 7.51 -10.48 -8.32
N ALA A 119 7.70 -9.65 -7.30
CA ALA A 119 8.72 -9.88 -6.28
C ALA A 119 8.43 -11.08 -5.37
N ILE A 120 7.16 -11.35 -5.04
CA ILE A 120 6.77 -12.47 -4.16
C ILE A 120 6.91 -13.82 -4.87
N HIS A 121 6.70 -13.87 -6.18
CA HIS A 121 6.74 -15.10 -6.97
C HIS A 121 8.10 -15.41 -7.62
N GLN A 122 9.14 -14.61 -7.34
CA GLN A 122 10.54 -14.84 -7.75
C GLN A 122 11.33 -15.61 -6.69
#